data_AF-A0A1M5SS92-F1
#
_entry.id   AF-A0A1M5SS92-F1
#
_cell.length_a   1.000
_cell.length_b   1.000
_cell.length_c   1.000
_cell.angle_alpha   90.00
_cell.angle_beta   90.00
_cell.angle_gamma   90.00
#
_symmetry.space_group_name_H-M   'P 1'
#
loop_
_entity.id
_entity.type
_entity.pdbx_description
1 polymer ?
#
loop_
_entity_poly.entity_id
_entity_poly.type
_entity_poly.pdbx_seq_one_letter_code
_entity_poly.pdbx_strand_id
1 'polypeptide(L)'
;MLAHKLDQLQQFDDVAHLVPFLNKLRFLSFECRASARLDLFQACSVLELDSSKASDNFARILVRVIGQALDKPMEFLAPGSEIRTFDEDWLLRVLDCRMRNDTDSYLFLLMRRVPATKRSSLDLLLKNIALQ
;
A
#
# COMPACT_ATOMS: atom_id res chain seq x y z
N MET A 1 7.03 26.78 -16.89
CA MET A 1 7.12 26.29 -15.49
C MET A 1 5.75 25.98 -14.87
N LEU A 2 4.66 26.66 -15.26
CA LEU A 2 3.29 26.35 -14.81
C LEU A 2 2.70 25.07 -15.42
N ALA A 3 3.02 24.74 -16.68
CA ALA A 3 2.52 23.53 -17.35
C ALA A 3 2.99 22.23 -16.68
N HIS A 4 4.26 22.15 -16.24
CA HIS A 4 4.76 20.95 -15.55
C HIS A 4 4.08 20.76 -14.18
N LYS A 5 3.66 21.84 -13.52
CA LYS A 5 2.98 21.81 -12.23
C LYS A 5 1.50 21.42 -12.38
N LEU A 6 0.85 21.82 -13.47
CA LEU A 6 -0.50 21.40 -13.85
C LEU A 6 -0.54 19.93 -14.31
N ASP A 7 0.46 19.48 -15.06
CA ASP A 7 0.60 18.09 -15.51
C ASP A 7 0.92 17.15 -14.34
N GLN A 8 1.71 17.63 -13.36
CA GLN A 8 1.86 16.93 -12.08
C GLN A 8 0.52 16.85 -11.35
N LEU A 9 -0.23 17.94 -11.20
CA LEU A 9 -1.55 17.94 -10.54
C LEU A 9 -2.58 17.02 -11.24
N GLN A 10 -2.59 16.94 -12.57
CA GLN A 10 -3.44 15.97 -13.29
C GLN A 10 -3.00 14.51 -13.06
N GLN A 11 -1.71 14.26 -12.84
CA GLN A 11 -1.21 12.93 -12.45
C GLN A 11 -1.53 12.57 -10.98
N PHE A 12 -1.88 13.57 -10.15
CA PHE A 12 -2.37 13.38 -8.77
C PHE A 12 -3.87 13.02 -8.73
N ASP A 13 -4.66 13.37 -9.74
CA ASP A 13 -6.11 13.13 -9.81
C ASP A 13 -6.50 11.67 -10.11
N ASP A 14 -5.68 10.93 -10.87
CA ASP A 14 -6.00 9.55 -11.31
C ASP A 14 -6.16 8.58 -10.12
N VAL A 15 -5.40 8.79 -9.04
CA VAL A 15 -5.44 7.98 -7.82
C VAL A 15 -6.39 8.51 -6.73
N ALA A 16 -7.18 9.56 -7.02
CA ALA A 16 -8.06 10.18 -6.02
C ALA A 16 -9.06 9.19 -5.39
N HIS A 17 -9.53 8.23 -6.19
CA HIS A 17 -10.43 7.16 -5.75
C HIS A 17 -9.82 6.23 -4.68
N LEU A 18 -8.48 6.19 -4.55
CA LEU A 18 -7.77 5.39 -3.55
C LEU A 18 -7.46 6.15 -2.26
N VAL A 19 -7.78 7.45 -2.16
CA VAL A 19 -7.51 8.25 -0.96
C VAL A 19 -8.18 7.70 0.30
N PRO A 20 -9.45 7.22 0.28
CA PRO A 20 -10.05 6.56 1.44
C PRO A 20 -9.24 5.35 1.91
N PHE A 21 -8.77 4.54 0.96
CA PHE A 21 -7.93 3.38 1.24
C PHE A 21 -6.55 3.78 1.79
N LEU A 22 -5.92 4.83 1.25
CA LEU A 22 -4.68 5.38 1.81
C LEU A 22 -4.88 5.83 3.25
N ASN A 23 -5.98 6.52 3.56
CA ASN A 23 -6.28 6.93 4.93
C ASN A 23 -6.46 5.72 5.85
N LYS A 24 -7.10 4.64 5.38
CA LYS A 24 -7.14 3.37 6.11
C LYS A 24 -5.73 2.85 6.40
N LEU A 25 -4.83 2.80 5.42
CA LEU A 25 -3.44 2.37 5.63
C LEU A 25 -2.68 3.29 6.61
N ARG A 26 -2.90 4.61 6.54
CA ARG A 26 -2.33 5.58 7.50
C ARG A 26 -2.81 5.30 8.93
N PHE A 27 -4.10 5.06 9.13
CA PHE A 27 -4.65 4.65 10.43
C PHE A 27 -4.03 3.33 10.91
N LEU A 28 -3.99 2.31 10.06
CA LEU A 28 -3.37 1.03 10.39
C LEU A 28 -1.88 1.19 10.75
N SER A 29 -1.15 2.09 10.08
CA SER A 29 0.25 2.36 10.39
C SER A 29 0.43 2.95 11.79
N PHE A 30 -0.50 3.82 12.19
CA PHE A 30 -0.51 4.40 13.52
C PHE A 30 -0.80 3.32 14.58
N GLU A 31 -1.83 2.51 14.38
CA GLU A 31 -2.18 1.39 15.27
C GLU A 31 -1.04 0.38 15.40
N CYS A 32 -0.36 0.05 14.29
CA CYS A 32 0.74 -0.90 14.29
C CYS A 32 1.99 -0.37 15.01
N ARG A 33 2.24 0.95 14.99
CA ARG A 33 3.30 1.56 15.80
C ARG A 33 2.95 1.61 17.29
N ALA A 34 1.65 1.74 17.61
CA ALA A 34 1.16 1.77 18.98
C ALA A 34 1.03 0.36 19.61
N SER A 35 0.89 -0.69 18.79
CA SER A 35 0.73 -2.07 19.25
C SER A 35 2.08 -2.78 19.42
N ALA A 36 2.23 -3.60 20.46
CA ALA A 36 3.38 -4.49 20.63
C ALA A 36 3.49 -5.51 19.48
N ARG A 37 4.69 -6.09 19.30
CA ARG A 37 5.04 -7.06 18.23
C ARG A 37 3.95 -8.13 18.03
N LEU A 38 3.74 -8.53 16.76
CA LEU A 38 2.81 -9.57 16.28
C LEU A 38 2.67 -10.72 17.29
N ASP A 39 1.49 -10.85 17.88
CA ASP A 39 1.06 -12.05 18.57
C ASP A 39 0.81 -13.16 17.54
N LEU A 40 1.14 -14.40 17.89
CA LEU A 40 1.01 -15.60 17.06
C LEU A 40 -0.41 -15.71 16.45
N PHE A 41 -1.42 -15.30 17.21
CA PHE A 41 -2.82 -15.30 16.76
C PHE A 41 -3.11 -14.30 15.62
N GLN A 42 -2.41 -13.16 15.56
CA GLN A 42 -2.50 -12.23 14.41
C GLN A 42 -1.82 -12.77 13.15
N ALA A 43 -0.85 -13.69 13.27
CA ALA A 43 -0.28 -14.36 12.11
C ALA A 43 -1.26 -15.41 11.54
N CYS A 44 -2.00 -16.10 12.40
CA CYS A 44 -3.00 -17.08 12.00
C CYS A 44 -4.28 -16.44 11.42
N SER A 45 -4.60 -15.19 11.77
CA SER A 45 -5.78 -14.50 11.25
C SER A 45 -5.71 -14.24 9.73
N VAL A 46 -4.55 -14.37 9.10
CA VAL A 46 -4.37 -14.35 7.63
C VAL A 46 -5.06 -15.53 6.96
N LEU A 47 -5.20 -16.65 7.67
CA LEU A 47 -5.83 -17.87 7.18
C LEU A 47 -7.35 -17.87 7.43
N GLU A 48 -7.92 -16.77 7.93
CA GLU A 48 -9.36 -16.66 8.17
C GLU A 48 -10.14 -16.77 6.85
N LEU A 49 -11.19 -17.59 6.88
CA LEU A 49 -12.04 -17.91 5.72
C LEU A 49 -13.02 -16.77 5.35
N ASP A 50 -13.16 -15.76 6.21
CA ASP A 50 -13.97 -14.56 5.95
C ASP A 50 -13.17 -13.60 5.07
N SER A 51 -13.58 -13.46 3.80
CA SER A 51 -12.85 -12.69 2.78
C SER A 51 -12.70 -11.21 3.13
N SER A 52 -13.65 -10.62 3.87
CA SER A 52 -13.56 -9.23 4.30
C SER A 52 -12.52 -9.04 5.40
N LYS A 53 -12.52 -9.93 6.40
CA LYS A 53 -11.53 -9.91 7.48
C LYS A 53 -10.13 -10.28 6.98
N ALA A 54 -10.05 -11.22 6.05
CA ALA A 54 -8.81 -11.60 5.40
C ALA A 54 -8.15 -10.40 4.72
N SER A 55 -8.92 -9.63 3.92
CA SER A 55 -8.43 -8.40 3.28
C SER A 55 -7.86 -7.39 4.28
N ASP A 56 -8.56 -7.14 5.38
CA ASP A 56 -8.11 -6.20 6.41
C ASP A 56 -6.84 -6.67 7.11
N ASN A 57 -6.71 -7.98 7.33
CA ASN A 57 -5.49 -8.58 7.84
C ASN A 57 -4.33 -8.45 6.85
N PHE A 58 -4.57 -8.65 5.54
CA PHE A 58 -3.57 -8.39 4.51
C PHE A 58 -3.11 -6.94 4.49
N ALA A 59 -4.02 -5.96 4.63
CA ALA A 59 -3.67 -4.55 4.71
C ALA A 59 -2.83 -4.24 5.97
N ARG A 60 -3.19 -4.80 7.14
CA ARG A 60 -2.41 -4.67 8.37
C ARG A 60 -1.01 -5.24 8.23
N ILE A 61 -0.88 -6.43 7.64
CA ILE A 61 0.41 -7.07 7.43
C ILE A 61 1.24 -6.28 6.45
N LEU A 62 0.66 -5.84 5.33
CA LEU A 62 1.32 -4.98 4.36
C LEU A 62 1.98 -3.80 5.05
N VAL A 63 1.24 -3.02 5.84
CA VAL A 63 1.79 -1.84 6.52
C VAL A 63 2.94 -2.18 7.48
N ARG A 64 2.92 -3.36 8.11
CA ARG A 64 4.01 -3.81 9.01
C ARG A 64 5.26 -4.27 8.27
N VAL A 65 5.10 -4.93 7.13
CA VAL A 65 6.22 -5.59 6.43
C VAL A 65 6.70 -4.82 5.21
N ILE A 66 5.96 -3.84 4.70
CA ILE A 66 6.31 -3.12 3.48
C ILE A 66 7.66 -2.42 3.60
N GLY A 67 7.98 -1.85 4.75
CA GLY A 67 9.31 -1.26 4.98
C GLY A 67 10.45 -2.29 4.88
N GLN A 68 10.20 -3.54 5.32
CA GLN A 68 11.15 -4.63 5.16
C GLN A 68 11.22 -5.11 3.70
N ALA A 69 10.08 -5.12 2.99
CA ALA A 69 10.01 -5.46 1.58
C ALA A 69 10.77 -4.45 0.70
N LEU A 70 10.80 -3.18 1.10
CA LEU A 70 11.48 -2.09 0.40
C LEU A 70 12.94 -1.87 0.86
N ASP A 71 13.43 -2.61 1.86
CA ASP A 71 14.73 -2.38 2.53
C ASP A 71 14.90 -0.95 3.09
N LYS A 72 13.80 -0.23 3.28
CA LYS A 72 13.75 1.12 3.82
C LYS A 72 12.40 1.31 4.53
N PRO A 73 12.35 1.95 5.72
CA PRO A 73 11.08 2.29 6.33
C PRO A 73 10.21 3.12 5.38
N MET A 74 8.97 2.69 5.20
CA MET A 74 7.97 3.44 4.47
C MET A 74 7.38 4.51 5.39
N GLU A 75 7.39 5.77 4.95
CA GLU A 75 6.86 6.88 5.73
C GLU A 75 5.39 7.15 5.37
N PHE A 76 4.49 6.71 6.25
CA PHE A 76 3.07 7.06 6.20
C PHE A 76 2.82 8.34 7.00
N LEU A 77 2.14 9.30 6.37
CA LEU A 77 1.71 10.54 7.04
C LEU A 77 0.50 10.30 7.95
N ALA A 78 0.15 11.32 8.73
CA ALA A 78 -1.06 11.29 9.53
C ALA A 78 -2.31 11.13 8.64
N PRO A 79 -3.35 10.39 9.08
CA PRO A 79 -4.62 10.31 8.36
C PRO A 79 -5.21 11.71 8.09
N GLY A 80 -5.77 11.91 6.90
CA GLY A 80 -6.30 13.22 6.49
C GLY A 80 -5.25 14.23 5.99
N SER A 81 -3.96 13.89 5.97
CA SER A 81 -2.94 14.75 5.38
C SER A 81 -3.22 15.00 3.89
N GLU A 82 -3.22 16.27 3.49
CA GLU A 82 -3.51 16.72 2.11
C GLU A 82 -2.36 16.40 1.14
N ILE A 83 -1.14 16.33 1.65
CA ILE A 83 0.04 15.91 0.88
C ILE A 83 0.29 14.41 1.03
N ARG A 84 1.13 13.87 0.15
CA ARG A 84 1.57 12.48 0.17
C ARG A 84 3.09 12.39 0.08
N THR A 85 3.67 11.37 0.70
CA THR A 85 5.09 11.06 0.50
C THR A 85 5.30 10.37 -0.84
N PHE A 86 6.56 10.34 -1.30
CA PHE A 86 6.93 9.54 -2.47
C PHE A 86 6.51 8.07 -2.34
N ASP A 87 6.62 7.52 -1.12
CA ASP A 87 6.23 6.15 -0.84
C ASP A 87 4.73 5.94 -0.98
N GLU A 88 3.93 6.84 -0.43
CA GLU A 88 2.46 6.81 -0.54
C GLU A 88 2.03 6.95 -2.00
N ASP A 89 2.65 7.83 -2.78
CA ASP A 89 2.37 7.97 -4.21
C ASP A 89 2.73 6.71 -5.01
N TRP A 90 3.88 6.11 -4.73
CA TRP A 90 4.27 4.85 -5.36
C TRP A 90 3.26 3.74 -5.04
N LEU A 91 2.85 3.60 -3.78
CA LEU A 91 1.90 2.57 -3.37
C LEU A 91 0.54 2.79 -4.04
N LEU A 92 0.03 4.03 -4.07
CA LEU A 92 -1.23 4.34 -4.73
C LEU A 92 -1.19 3.97 -6.22
N ARG A 93 -0.10 4.30 -6.92
CA ARG A 93 0.06 3.94 -8.34
C ARG A 93 0.10 2.43 -8.55
N VAL A 94 0.75 1.68 -7.67
CA VAL A 94 0.75 0.21 -7.74
C VAL A 94 -0.68 -0.34 -7.59
N LEU A 95 -1.44 0.15 -6.61
CA LEU A 95 -2.82 -0.29 -6.38
C LEU A 95 -3.76 0.11 -7.53
N ASP A 96 -3.55 1.28 -8.10
CA ASP A 96 -4.31 1.81 -9.22
C ASP A 96 -4.06 1.00 -10.52
N CYS A 97 -2.79 0.71 -10.84
CA CYS A 97 -2.45 -0.20 -11.93
C CYS A 97 -3.13 -1.57 -11.75
N ARG A 98 -3.18 -2.08 -10.51
CA ARG A 98 -3.91 -3.31 -10.20
C ARG A 98 -5.41 -3.18 -10.44
N MET A 99 -6.06 -2.10 -10.01
CA MET A 99 -7.50 -1.88 -10.25
C MET A 99 -7.83 -1.80 -11.74
N ARG A 100 -6.95 -1.17 -12.52
CA ARG A 100 -7.09 -1.02 -13.97
C ARG A 100 -6.65 -2.26 -14.76
N ASN A 101 -6.19 -3.31 -14.08
CA ASN A 101 -5.59 -4.51 -14.67
C ASN A 101 -4.38 -4.22 -15.59
N ASP A 102 -3.70 -3.08 -15.39
CA ASP A 102 -2.47 -2.72 -16.08
C ASP A 102 -1.29 -3.48 -15.45
N THR A 103 -1.13 -4.73 -15.91
CA THR A 103 -0.16 -5.67 -15.38
C THR A 103 1.28 -5.25 -15.67
N ASP A 104 1.53 -4.63 -16.83
CA ASP A 104 2.87 -4.22 -17.23
C ASP A 104 3.38 -3.06 -16.34
N SER A 105 2.56 -2.02 -16.15
CA SER A 105 2.90 -0.93 -15.25
C SER A 105 3.01 -1.39 -13.80
N TYR A 106 2.10 -2.28 -13.36
CA TYR A 106 2.14 -2.89 -12.03
C TYR A 106 3.47 -3.60 -11.76
N LEU A 107 3.88 -4.49 -12.67
CA LEU A 107 5.13 -5.24 -12.53
C LEU A 107 6.34 -4.32 -12.63
N PHE A 108 6.33 -3.34 -13.53
CA PHE A 108 7.40 -2.35 -13.64
C PHE A 108 7.61 -1.59 -12.31
N LEU A 109 6.54 -1.10 -11.70
CA LEU A 109 6.59 -0.37 -10.43
C LEU A 109 7.10 -1.24 -9.27
N LEU A 110 6.70 -2.51 -9.22
CA LEU A 110 7.21 -3.47 -8.24
C LEU A 110 8.70 -3.76 -8.47
N MET A 111 9.10 -4.07 -9.69
CA MET A 111 10.49 -4.43 -10.01
C MET A 111 11.46 -3.29 -9.72
N ARG A 112 11.04 -2.05 -9.94
CA ARG A 112 11.87 -0.85 -9.75
C ARG A 112 12.18 -0.55 -8.29
N ARG A 113 11.31 -0.95 -7.35
CA ARG A 113 11.46 -0.59 -5.93
C ARG A 113 11.68 -1.77 -4.99
N VAL A 114 11.25 -2.97 -5.38
CA VAL A 114 11.24 -4.16 -4.53
C VAL A 114 12.34 -5.12 -5.00
N PRO A 115 13.25 -5.57 -4.11
CA PRO A 115 14.24 -6.59 -4.43
C PRO A 115 13.59 -7.90 -4.88
N ALA A 116 14.22 -8.59 -5.83
CA ALA A 116 13.68 -9.81 -6.44
C ALA A 116 13.24 -10.88 -5.42
N THR A 117 13.99 -11.04 -4.34
CA THR A 117 13.73 -12.04 -3.28
C THR A 117 12.46 -11.78 -2.47
N LYS A 118 11.93 -10.55 -2.49
CA LYS A 118 10.77 -10.14 -1.68
C LYS A 118 9.53 -9.84 -2.52
N ARG A 119 9.66 -9.79 -3.85
CA ARG A 119 8.59 -9.44 -4.79
C ARG A 119 7.37 -10.33 -4.67
N SER A 120 7.57 -11.65 -4.68
CA SER A 120 6.46 -12.62 -4.63
C SER A 120 5.61 -12.45 -3.37
N SER A 121 6.26 -12.33 -2.21
CA SER A 121 5.56 -12.13 -0.94
C SER A 121 4.80 -10.81 -0.91
N LEU A 122 5.39 -9.72 -1.40
CA LEU A 122 4.72 -8.43 -1.46
C LEU A 122 3.56 -8.41 -2.47
N ASP A 123 3.76 -9.03 -3.64
CA ASP A 123 2.74 -9.18 -4.67
C ASP A 123 1.52 -9.96 -4.15
N LEU A 124 1.74 -11.02 -3.38
CA LEU A 124 0.67 -11.76 -2.71
C LEU A 124 -0.16 -10.85 -1.79
N LEU A 125 0.49 -10.06 -0.93
CA LEU A 125 -0.22 -9.13 -0.03
C LEU A 125 -1.02 -8.11 -0.84
N LEU A 126 -0.38 -7.49 -1.83
CA LEU A 126 -0.99 -6.48 -2.67
C LEU A 126 -2.18 -7.02 -3.45
N LYS A 127 -2.18 -8.28 -3.90
CA LYS A 127 -3.30 -8.89 -4.62
C LYS A 127 -4.49 -9.24 -3.75
N ASN A 128 -4.27 -9.54 -2.46
CA ASN A 128 -5.33 -9.99 -1.55
C ASN A 128 -5.97 -8.86 -0.73
N ILE A 129 -5.49 -7.62 -0.88
CA ILE A 129 -6.15 -6.44 -0.33
C ILE A 129 -7.37 -6.08 -1.16
N ALA A 130 -8.53 -5.91 -0.54
CA ALA A 130 -9.69 -5.35 -1.21
C ALA A 130 -9.52 -3.83 -1.37
N LEU A 131 -9.65 -3.36 -2.60
CA LEU A 131 -9.71 -1.94 -2.96
C LEU A 131 -11.20 -1.65 -3.17
N GLN A 132 -11.84 -1.10 -2.14
CA GLN A 132 -13.25 -0.72 -2.14
C GLN A 132 -13.37 0.78 -2.38
#